data_AF-A0A4U0XMB6-F1
#
_entry.id   AF-A0A4U0XMB6-F1
#
_cell.length_a   1.000
_cell.length_b   1.000
_cell.length_c   1.000
_cell.angle_alpha   90.00
_cell.angle_beta   90.00
_cell.angle_gamma   90.00
#
_symmetry.space_group_name_H-M   'P 1'
#
loop_
_entity.id
_entity.type
_entity.pdbx_description
1 polymer ?
#
loop_
_entity_poly.entity_id
_entity_poly.type
_entity_poly.pdbx_seq_one_letter_code
_entity_poly.pdbx_strand_id
1 'polypeptide(L)'
;MANEALTKALHLDSHIANVFAAGAVAANPDHSAHNFNLNDVDKHGYIEDDVSLSRDDVTFGSNSAFSKAVFEPLLETYKAAGTKQESGDGVETSWKTASEVRYARVKASKAKHDAEGKEWTYGLKESILSYGESALYLNLLGKDGVAPLEWVRIFFEEERLPYAEGWRPPPNFDQSMMNHAYVEMIKANEHKAEEAKLVCMGTVEALETGITSMIKGMSPSMCTMM
;
A
#
# COMPACT_ATOMS: atom_id res chain seq x y z
N MET A 1 -10.87 -11.87 15.75
CA MET A 1 -11.17 -12.47 14.43
C MET A 1 -10.32 -11.84 13.33
N ALA A 2 -10.37 -10.52 13.09
CA ALA A 2 -9.55 -9.87 12.05
C ALA A 2 -8.04 -10.11 12.22
N ASN A 3 -7.47 -9.87 13.42
CA ASN A 3 -6.05 -10.13 13.68
C ASN A 3 -5.66 -11.59 13.41
N GLU A 4 -6.48 -12.54 13.86
CA GLU A 4 -6.23 -13.97 13.64
C GLU A 4 -6.28 -14.34 12.15
N ALA A 5 -7.19 -13.76 11.37
CA ALA A 5 -7.23 -13.97 9.92
C ALA A 5 -5.99 -13.39 9.24
N LEU A 6 -5.59 -12.15 9.57
CA LEU A 6 -4.40 -11.51 9.00
C LEU A 6 -3.11 -12.26 9.36
N THR A 7 -2.97 -12.71 10.60
CA THR A 7 -1.78 -13.45 11.07
C THR A 7 -1.72 -14.87 10.52
N LYS A 8 -2.85 -15.59 10.46
CA LYS A 8 -2.86 -17.00 10.00
C LYS A 8 -2.94 -17.16 8.49
N ALA A 9 -3.68 -16.30 7.79
CA ALA A 9 -3.89 -16.45 6.35
C ALA A 9 -2.89 -15.64 5.53
N LEU A 10 -2.53 -14.44 6.00
CA LEU A 10 -1.63 -13.53 5.28
C LEU A 10 -0.22 -13.48 5.88
N HIS A 11 0.02 -14.18 6.99
CA HIS A 11 1.32 -14.27 7.65
C HIS A 11 1.88 -12.89 8.06
N LEU A 12 0.97 -11.94 8.30
CA LEU A 12 1.29 -10.64 8.82
C LEU A 12 1.60 -10.77 10.32
N ASP A 13 2.63 -10.07 10.81
CA ASP A 13 2.87 -10.07 12.25
C ASP A 13 1.70 -9.42 13.02
N SER A 14 1.50 -9.86 14.27
CA SER A 14 0.34 -9.44 15.08
C SER A 14 0.29 -7.95 15.38
N HIS A 15 1.42 -7.26 15.36
CA HIS A 15 1.52 -5.82 15.56
C HIS A 15 0.91 -5.08 14.37
N ILE A 16 1.37 -5.35 13.14
CA ILE A 16 0.81 -4.71 11.94
C ILE A 16 -0.67 -5.09 11.78
N ALA A 17 -1.03 -6.36 12.03
CA ALA A 17 -2.42 -6.81 11.98
C ALA A 17 -3.31 -6.01 12.96
N ASN A 18 -2.81 -5.66 14.14
CA ASN A 18 -3.52 -4.82 15.09
C ASN A 18 -3.67 -3.38 14.61
N VAL A 19 -2.66 -2.79 13.97
CA VAL A 19 -2.74 -1.42 13.44
C VAL A 19 -3.88 -1.30 12.43
N PHE A 20 -3.96 -2.21 11.45
CA PHE A 20 -5.04 -2.20 10.46
C PHE A 20 -6.41 -2.53 11.08
N ALA A 21 -6.48 -3.52 11.98
CA ALA A 21 -7.74 -3.84 12.65
C ALA A 21 -8.25 -2.66 13.51
N ALA A 22 -7.35 -1.92 14.18
CA ALA A 22 -7.71 -0.75 14.95
C ALA A 22 -8.19 0.40 14.05
N GLY A 23 -7.51 0.65 12.92
CA GLY A 23 -7.96 1.64 11.95
C GLY A 23 -9.34 1.31 11.37
N ALA A 24 -9.61 0.03 11.11
CA ALA A 24 -10.92 -0.43 10.64
C ALA A 24 -12.03 -0.27 11.69
N VAL A 25 -11.76 -0.58 12.97
CA VAL A 25 -12.69 -0.30 14.07
C VAL A 25 -12.93 1.21 14.20
N ALA A 26 -11.90 2.04 14.06
CA ALA A 26 -12.05 3.51 14.14
C ALA A 26 -12.93 4.09 13.01
N ALA A 27 -12.97 3.41 11.86
CA ALA A 27 -13.81 3.80 10.74
C ALA A 27 -15.31 3.48 10.95
N ASN A 28 -15.64 2.58 11.88
CA ASN A 28 -17.02 2.19 12.18
C ASN A 28 -17.88 3.43 12.57
N PRO A 29 -19.08 3.60 11.99
CA PRO A 29 -19.99 4.67 12.36
C PRO A 29 -20.51 4.59 13.81
N ASP A 30 -20.54 3.39 14.40
CA ASP A 30 -20.77 3.21 15.85
C ASP A 30 -19.44 3.27 16.60
N HIS A 31 -19.15 4.43 17.19
CA HIS A 31 -17.92 4.66 17.96
C HIS A 31 -17.83 3.87 19.27
N SER A 32 -18.87 3.13 19.67
CA SER A 32 -18.83 2.20 20.80
C SER A 32 -18.49 0.77 20.39
N ALA A 33 -18.48 0.47 19.08
CA ALA A 33 -18.20 -0.86 18.58
C ALA A 33 -16.72 -1.25 18.74
N HIS A 34 -16.50 -2.55 18.96
CA HIS A 34 -15.17 -3.17 19.00
C HIS A 34 -14.96 -4.16 17.83
N ASN A 35 -15.77 -4.01 16.79
CA ASN A 35 -15.73 -4.77 15.54
C ASN A 35 -15.98 -3.81 14.37
N PHE A 36 -15.83 -4.33 13.15
CA PHE A 36 -16.12 -3.60 11.93
C PHE A 36 -16.63 -4.59 10.87
N ASN A 37 -17.42 -4.08 9.93
CA ASN A 37 -17.73 -4.73 8.67
C ASN A 37 -16.71 -4.30 7.61
N LEU A 38 -16.51 -5.09 6.56
CA LEU A 38 -15.57 -4.71 5.48
C LEU A 38 -15.95 -3.36 4.86
N ASN A 39 -17.24 -3.07 4.67
CA ASN A 39 -17.67 -1.76 4.14
C ASN A 39 -17.31 -0.57 5.05
N ASP A 40 -17.00 -0.78 6.33
CA ASP A 40 -16.56 0.30 7.21
C ASP A 40 -15.15 0.78 6.82
N VAL A 41 -14.32 -0.10 6.23
CA VAL A 41 -12.95 0.28 5.80
C VAL A 41 -12.94 1.20 4.57
N ASP A 42 -14.05 1.25 3.83
CA ASP A 42 -14.25 2.11 2.65
C ASP A 42 -14.44 3.60 3.04
N LYS A 43 -14.41 3.92 4.34
CA LYS A 43 -14.61 5.28 4.82
C LYS A 43 -13.39 6.15 4.52
N HIS A 44 -13.58 7.09 3.59
CA HIS A 44 -12.55 8.03 3.17
C HIS A 44 -11.94 8.85 4.30
N GLY A 45 -10.61 8.99 4.24
CA GLY A 45 -9.80 9.75 5.18
C GLY A 45 -9.34 8.95 6.41
N TYR A 46 -9.76 7.69 6.55
CA TYR A 46 -9.27 6.76 7.57
C TYR A 46 -8.10 5.95 7.02
N ILE A 47 -8.33 4.66 6.72
CA ILE A 47 -7.39 3.81 5.98
C ILE A 47 -7.56 4.06 4.48
N GLU A 48 -8.81 4.13 3.98
CA GLU A 48 -9.05 4.46 2.58
C GLU A 48 -8.65 5.91 2.28
N ASP A 49 -7.90 6.05 1.18
CA ASP A 49 -7.41 7.30 0.65
C ASP A 49 -7.45 7.37 -0.89
N ASP A 50 -7.37 8.61 -1.40
CA ASP A 50 -7.12 8.85 -2.82
C ASP A 50 -5.76 8.26 -3.20
N VAL A 51 -5.51 8.05 -4.50
CA VAL A 51 -4.26 7.50 -5.04
C VAL A 51 -4.13 5.97 -4.86
N SER A 52 -5.23 5.30 -4.51
CA SER A 52 -5.33 3.84 -4.52
C SER A 52 -4.88 3.22 -5.86
N LEU A 53 -4.12 2.12 -5.82
CA LEU A 53 -3.57 1.46 -7.01
C LEU A 53 -4.63 0.82 -7.91
N SER A 54 -5.78 0.46 -7.36
CA SER A 54 -6.80 -0.33 -8.08
C SER A 54 -8.23 0.16 -7.89
N ARG A 55 -8.45 1.24 -7.15
CA ARG A 55 -9.76 1.83 -6.86
C ARG A 55 -9.79 3.26 -7.40
N ASP A 56 -10.98 3.75 -7.74
CA ASP A 56 -11.15 5.16 -8.08
C ASP A 56 -11.00 6.00 -6.81
N ASP A 57 -10.51 7.24 -6.94
CA ASP A 57 -10.61 8.21 -5.85
C ASP A 57 -12.10 8.48 -5.57
N VAL A 58 -12.48 8.68 -4.30
CA VAL A 58 -13.90 8.72 -3.85
C VAL A 58 -14.74 9.75 -4.61
N THR A 59 -14.11 10.82 -5.09
CA THR A 59 -14.77 11.90 -5.83
C THR A 59 -15.21 11.48 -7.25
N PHE A 60 -14.60 10.45 -7.83
CA PHE A 60 -14.80 10.07 -9.23
C PHE A 60 -15.52 8.74 -9.45
N GLY A 61 -15.67 7.91 -8.42
CA GLY A 61 -16.20 6.57 -8.59
C GLY A 61 -16.27 5.77 -7.30
N SER A 62 -16.15 4.45 -7.42
CA SER A 62 -16.11 3.57 -6.26
C SER A 62 -14.69 3.49 -5.70
N ASN A 63 -14.55 3.91 -4.45
CA ASN A 63 -13.31 3.82 -3.67
C ASN A 63 -13.07 2.44 -3.06
N SER A 64 -13.93 1.45 -3.35
CA SER A 64 -13.81 0.09 -2.79
C SER A 64 -13.89 -1.04 -3.82
N ALA A 65 -14.65 -0.86 -4.90
CA ALA A 65 -14.69 -1.83 -6.00
C ALA A 65 -13.42 -1.75 -6.87
N PHE A 66 -12.96 -2.90 -7.36
CA PHE A 66 -11.85 -2.94 -8.34
C PHE A 66 -12.21 -2.12 -9.59
N SER A 67 -11.35 -1.15 -9.91
CA SER A 67 -11.43 -0.27 -11.08
C SER A 67 -10.36 -0.69 -12.09
N LYS A 68 -10.80 -1.42 -13.12
CA LYS A 68 -9.95 -1.76 -14.26
C LYS A 68 -9.36 -0.50 -14.92
N ALA A 69 -10.14 0.59 -14.99
CA ALA A 69 -9.71 1.85 -15.57
C ALA A 69 -8.54 2.49 -14.83
N VAL A 70 -8.42 2.26 -13.52
CA VAL A 70 -7.28 2.71 -12.70
C VAL A 70 -6.12 1.73 -12.80
N PHE A 71 -6.37 0.43 -12.68
CA PHE A 71 -5.31 -0.57 -12.58
C PHE A 71 -4.61 -0.88 -13.91
N GLU A 72 -5.35 -0.96 -15.02
CA GLU A 72 -4.80 -1.36 -16.33
C GLU A 72 -3.71 -0.40 -16.85
N PRO A 73 -3.83 0.94 -16.77
CA PRO A 73 -2.74 1.85 -17.12
C PRO A 73 -1.48 1.65 -16.27
N LEU A 74 -1.63 1.25 -14.99
CA LEU A 74 -0.50 0.98 -14.11
C LEU A 74 0.22 -0.32 -14.48
N LEU A 75 -0.49 -1.31 -15.06
CA LEU A 75 0.14 -2.52 -15.59
C LEU A 75 1.16 -2.23 -16.69
N GLU A 76 0.94 -1.19 -17.50
CA GLU A 76 1.92 -0.77 -18.49
C GLU A 76 3.18 -0.18 -17.82
N THR A 77 3.03 0.51 -16.70
CA THR A 77 4.17 0.97 -15.89
C THR A 77 4.90 -0.20 -15.26
N TYR A 78 4.19 -1.19 -14.72
CA TYR A 78 4.81 -2.44 -14.23
C TYR A 78 5.61 -3.16 -15.32
N LYS A 79 5.07 -3.28 -16.54
CA LYS A 79 5.76 -3.96 -17.66
C LYS A 79 6.99 -3.17 -18.13
N ALA A 80 6.92 -1.85 -18.13
CA ALA A 80 8.03 -0.99 -18.56
C ALA A 80 9.18 -0.94 -17.54
N ALA A 81 8.84 -0.93 -16.24
CA ALA A 81 9.80 -0.79 -15.15
C ALA A 81 10.20 -2.13 -14.49
N GLY A 82 9.48 -3.21 -14.80
CA GLY A 82 9.74 -4.54 -14.31
C GLY A 82 10.94 -5.19 -14.98
N THR A 83 11.43 -6.28 -14.38
CA THR A 83 12.50 -7.09 -14.96
C THR A 83 11.89 -8.31 -15.63
N LYS A 84 12.44 -8.75 -16.77
CA LYS A 84 12.04 -10.02 -17.37
C LYS A 84 12.49 -11.17 -16.46
N GLN A 85 11.62 -12.14 -16.24
CA GLN A 85 11.97 -13.36 -15.54
C GLN A 85 13.14 -14.06 -16.24
N GLU A 86 14.05 -14.65 -15.47
CA GLU A 86 15.17 -15.40 -16.02
C GLU A 86 14.71 -16.61 -16.85
N SER A 87 13.54 -17.16 -16.52
CA SER A 87 12.89 -18.24 -17.26
C SER A 87 11.55 -17.80 -17.83
N GLY A 88 11.46 -17.70 -19.17
CA GLY A 88 10.22 -17.40 -19.89
C GLY A 88 9.99 -15.92 -20.20
N ASP A 89 8.76 -15.58 -20.57
CA ASP A 89 8.36 -14.21 -20.96
C ASP A 89 7.64 -13.45 -19.83
N GLY A 90 7.73 -13.96 -18.59
CA GLY A 90 7.13 -13.33 -17.41
C GLY A 90 7.82 -12.03 -17.01
N VAL A 91 7.10 -11.18 -16.30
CA VAL A 91 7.61 -9.92 -15.72
C VAL A 91 7.61 -10.05 -14.20
N GLU A 92 8.69 -9.62 -13.58
CA GLU A 92 8.80 -9.43 -12.14
C GLU A 92 8.68 -7.95 -11.79
N THR A 93 7.88 -7.69 -10.76
CA THR A 93 7.89 -6.41 -10.06
C THR A 93 8.83 -6.48 -8.86
N SER A 94 9.32 -5.33 -8.44
CA SER A 94 10.27 -5.16 -7.34
C SER A 94 9.87 -3.96 -6.46
N TRP A 95 10.59 -3.69 -5.37
CA TRP A 95 10.48 -2.42 -4.64
C TRP A 95 10.62 -1.21 -5.56
N LYS A 96 11.59 -1.24 -6.48
CA LYS A 96 11.79 -0.16 -7.46
C LYS A 96 10.56 0.01 -8.36
N THR A 97 10.09 -1.07 -8.97
CA THR A 97 8.94 -1.06 -9.88
C THR A 97 7.66 -0.60 -9.16
N ALA A 98 7.38 -1.12 -7.96
CA ALA A 98 6.25 -0.68 -7.14
C ALA A 98 6.36 0.80 -6.76
N SER A 99 7.60 1.30 -6.56
CA SER A 99 7.85 2.70 -6.30
C SER A 99 7.44 3.60 -7.46
N GLU A 100 7.84 3.22 -8.67
CA GLU A 100 7.50 3.94 -9.90
C GLU A 100 5.99 3.90 -10.18
N VAL A 101 5.35 2.74 -10.00
CA VAL A 101 3.91 2.57 -10.24
C VAL A 101 3.06 3.43 -9.31
N ARG A 102 3.34 3.39 -8.01
CA ARG A 102 2.64 4.25 -7.04
C ARG A 102 2.77 5.71 -7.41
N TYR A 103 3.99 6.17 -7.73
CA TYR A 103 4.18 7.57 -8.08
C TYR A 103 3.53 7.93 -9.42
N ALA A 104 3.44 7.00 -10.37
CA ALA A 104 2.63 7.17 -11.57
C ALA A 104 1.14 7.37 -11.22
N ARG A 105 0.61 6.61 -10.25
CA ARG A 105 -0.75 6.79 -9.74
C ARG A 105 -0.94 8.14 -9.02
N VAL A 106 0.03 8.61 -8.24
CA VAL A 106 0.02 9.95 -7.62
C VAL A 106 -0.16 11.02 -8.70
N LYS A 107 0.66 10.98 -9.75
CA LYS A 107 0.59 11.93 -10.86
C LYS A 107 -0.75 11.87 -11.59
N ALA A 108 -1.25 10.66 -11.87
CA ALA A 108 -2.52 10.47 -12.58
C ALA A 108 -3.73 10.95 -11.76
N SER A 109 -3.77 10.60 -10.47
CA SER A 109 -4.79 11.07 -9.52
C SER A 109 -4.83 12.61 -9.49
N LYS A 110 -3.67 13.21 -9.21
CA LYS A 110 -3.55 14.66 -9.09
C LYS A 110 -3.98 15.37 -10.37
N ALA A 111 -3.50 14.90 -11.53
CA ALA A 111 -3.83 15.52 -12.81
C ALA A 111 -5.34 15.48 -13.10
N LYS A 112 -6.02 14.38 -12.73
CA LYS A 112 -7.48 14.26 -12.88
C LYS A 112 -8.22 15.24 -11.97
N HIS A 113 -7.83 15.33 -10.69
CA HIS A 113 -8.39 16.30 -9.74
C HIS A 113 -8.18 17.75 -10.17
N ASP A 114 -6.96 18.10 -10.60
CA ASP A 114 -6.66 19.44 -11.11
C ASP A 114 -7.49 19.78 -12.36
N ALA A 115 -7.67 18.83 -13.28
CA ALA A 115 -8.44 19.03 -14.51
C ALA A 115 -9.94 19.20 -14.25
N GLU A 116 -10.49 18.54 -13.24
CA GLU A 116 -11.91 18.62 -12.87
C GLU A 116 -12.21 19.64 -11.77
N GLY A 117 -11.18 20.33 -11.25
CA GLY A 117 -11.32 21.30 -10.15
C GLY A 117 -11.89 20.66 -8.88
N LYS A 118 -11.42 19.47 -8.53
CA LYS A 118 -11.88 18.68 -7.38
C LYS A 118 -10.84 18.68 -6.26
N GLU A 119 -11.33 18.49 -5.03
CA GLU A 119 -10.50 18.33 -3.85
C GLU A 119 -9.72 17.03 -3.94
N TRP A 120 -8.42 17.09 -3.64
CA TRP A 120 -7.51 15.96 -3.72
C TRP A 120 -6.80 15.76 -2.39
N THR A 121 -6.88 14.55 -1.83
CA THR A 121 -6.29 14.24 -0.52
C THR A 121 -5.02 13.43 -0.71
N TYR A 122 -3.86 14.06 -0.56
CA TYR A 122 -2.59 13.35 -0.55
C TYR A 122 -1.53 14.06 0.30
N GLY A 123 -1.40 13.66 1.56
CA GLY A 123 -0.42 14.16 2.51
C GLY A 123 0.56 13.09 2.99
N LEU A 124 1.24 13.38 4.11
CA LEU A 124 2.22 12.44 4.69
C LEU A 124 1.58 11.09 5.05
N LYS A 125 0.34 11.10 5.56
CA LYS A 125 -0.38 9.88 5.95
C LYS A 125 -0.65 9.00 4.73
N GLU A 126 -1.23 9.58 3.67
CA GLU A 126 -1.56 8.87 2.43
C GLU A 126 -0.29 8.37 1.72
N SER A 127 0.81 9.14 1.75
CA SER A 127 2.09 8.64 1.26
C SER A 127 2.58 7.41 2.06
N ILE A 128 2.55 7.46 3.40
CA ILE A 128 2.91 6.32 4.26
C ILE A 128 2.04 5.08 3.98
N LEU A 129 0.72 5.26 3.83
CA LEU A 129 -0.19 4.15 3.53
C LEU A 129 0.11 3.58 2.14
N SER A 130 0.28 4.44 1.14
CA SER A 130 0.55 4.02 -0.24
C SER A 130 1.88 3.24 -0.39
N TYR A 131 2.94 3.65 0.30
CA TYR A 131 4.17 2.84 0.42
C TYR A 131 3.90 1.55 1.22
N GLY A 132 3.15 1.61 2.31
CA GLY A 132 2.84 0.47 3.17
C GLY A 132 2.08 -0.63 2.45
N GLU A 133 1.02 -0.29 1.72
CA GLU A 133 0.23 -1.22 0.93
C GLU A 133 1.06 -1.89 -0.17
N SER A 134 1.97 -1.14 -0.78
CA SER A 134 2.95 -1.70 -1.72
C SER A 134 3.89 -2.70 -1.06
N ALA A 135 4.35 -2.38 0.15
CA ALA A 135 5.15 -3.30 0.98
C ALA A 135 4.36 -4.55 1.37
N LEU A 136 3.07 -4.42 1.71
CA LEU A 136 2.21 -5.55 2.09
C LEU A 136 2.07 -6.56 0.95
N TYR A 137 1.64 -6.12 -0.25
CA TYR A 137 1.36 -7.08 -1.32
C TYR A 137 2.65 -7.75 -1.83
N LEU A 138 3.79 -7.04 -1.86
CA LEU A 138 5.06 -7.64 -2.30
C LEU A 138 5.66 -8.58 -1.27
N ASN A 139 5.55 -8.30 0.04
CA ASN A 139 5.96 -9.27 1.06
C ASN A 139 5.01 -10.48 1.13
N LEU A 140 3.73 -10.29 0.81
CA LEU A 140 2.75 -11.38 0.75
C LEU A 140 2.97 -12.28 -0.47
N LEU A 141 3.09 -11.68 -1.65
CA LEU A 141 3.10 -12.41 -2.92
C LEU A 141 4.51 -12.84 -3.30
N GLY A 142 5.54 -12.10 -2.90
CA GLY A 142 6.90 -12.28 -3.35
C GLY A 142 7.86 -12.78 -2.29
N LYS A 143 9.14 -12.57 -2.58
CA LYS A 143 10.25 -12.77 -1.66
C LYS A 143 11.28 -11.66 -1.88
N ASP A 144 11.79 -11.11 -0.78
CA ASP A 144 12.82 -10.05 -0.80
C ASP A 144 12.43 -8.86 -1.70
N GLY A 145 11.13 -8.57 -1.77
CA GLY A 145 10.55 -7.49 -2.56
C GLY A 145 10.32 -7.76 -4.02
N VAL A 146 10.62 -8.96 -4.50
CA VAL A 146 10.40 -9.37 -5.88
C VAL A 146 9.21 -10.32 -5.94
N ALA A 147 8.25 -10.03 -6.83
CA ALA A 147 7.10 -10.88 -7.07
C ALA A 147 6.80 -10.98 -8.57
N PRO A 148 6.34 -12.14 -9.07
CA PRO A 148 5.75 -12.25 -10.40
C PRO A 148 4.59 -11.26 -10.57
N LEU A 149 4.62 -10.45 -11.63
CA LEU A 149 3.54 -9.51 -11.94
C LEU A 149 2.20 -10.23 -12.15
N GLU A 150 2.23 -11.48 -12.63
CA GLU A 150 1.04 -12.33 -12.74
C GLU A 150 0.36 -12.54 -11.38
N TRP A 151 1.12 -12.79 -10.32
CA TRP A 151 0.57 -12.97 -8.98
C TRP A 151 -0.05 -11.69 -8.43
N VAL A 152 0.58 -10.55 -8.69
CA VAL A 152 0.02 -9.23 -8.34
C VAL A 152 -1.30 -9.00 -9.09
N ARG A 153 -1.36 -9.31 -10.38
CA ARG A 153 -2.60 -9.18 -11.17
C ARG A 153 -3.72 -10.05 -10.62
N ILE A 154 -3.47 -11.32 -10.34
CA ILE A 154 -4.48 -12.22 -9.76
C ILE A 154 -4.97 -11.69 -8.42
N PHE A 155 -4.05 -11.23 -7.57
CA PHE A 155 -4.42 -10.68 -6.27
C PHE A 155 -5.35 -9.46 -6.37
N PHE A 156 -5.08 -8.53 -7.29
CA PHE A 156 -5.89 -7.33 -7.46
C PHE A 156 -7.17 -7.55 -8.30
N GLU A 157 -7.08 -8.30 -9.41
CA GLU A 157 -8.17 -8.49 -10.37
C GLU A 157 -9.19 -9.55 -9.89
N GLU A 158 -8.75 -10.55 -9.14
CA GLU A 158 -9.59 -11.67 -8.67
C GLU A 158 -9.80 -11.70 -7.16
N GLU A 159 -9.12 -10.83 -6.40
CA GLU A 159 -9.13 -10.82 -4.92
C GLU A 159 -8.82 -12.20 -4.33
N ARG A 160 -7.88 -12.91 -4.98
CA ARG A 160 -7.54 -14.30 -4.72
C ARG A 160 -6.03 -14.49 -4.53
N LEU A 161 -5.65 -15.41 -3.63
CA LEU A 161 -4.27 -15.86 -3.51
C LEU A 161 -3.90 -16.82 -4.67
N PRO A 162 -2.76 -16.62 -5.37
CA PRO A 162 -2.41 -17.34 -6.60
C PRO A 162 -1.88 -18.77 -6.39
N TYR A 163 -2.60 -19.59 -5.59
CA TYR A 163 -2.20 -20.97 -5.27
C TYR A 163 -2.09 -21.88 -6.51
N ALA A 164 -3.00 -21.69 -7.48
CA ALA A 164 -3.02 -22.45 -8.72
C ALA A 164 -1.80 -22.14 -9.60
N GLU A 165 -1.29 -20.92 -9.47
CA GLU A 165 -0.14 -20.36 -10.17
C GLU A 165 1.17 -20.57 -9.39
N GLY A 166 1.12 -21.40 -8.34
CA GLY A 166 2.29 -21.87 -7.60
C GLY A 166 2.64 -21.05 -6.36
N TRP A 167 1.93 -19.95 -6.07
CA TRP A 167 2.16 -19.20 -4.84
C TRP A 167 1.91 -20.06 -3.60
N ARG A 168 2.75 -19.87 -2.59
CA ARG A 168 2.58 -20.47 -1.27
C ARG A 168 2.81 -19.40 -0.21
N PRO A 169 2.18 -19.52 0.97
CA PRO A 169 2.35 -18.53 2.03
C PRO A 169 3.83 -18.25 2.32
N PRO A 170 4.25 -16.97 2.38
CA PRO A 170 5.62 -16.60 2.69
C PRO A 170 5.93 -16.88 4.17
N PRO A 171 7.19 -16.74 4.63
CA PRO A 171 7.45 -16.56 6.06
C PRO A 171 6.66 -15.37 6.62
N ASN A 172 6.44 -15.35 7.93
CA ASN A 172 5.83 -14.19 8.57
C ASN A 172 6.66 -12.93 8.30
N PHE A 173 6.00 -11.85 7.90
CA PHE A 173 6.65 -10.55 7.70
C PHE A 173 6.20 -9.54 8.76
N ASP A 174 7.18 -8.81 9.27
CA ASP A 174 7.03 -7.95 10.43
C ASP A 174 7.29 -6.47 10.12
N GLN A 175 7.16 -5.62 11.14
CA GLN A 175 7.42 -4.19 11.01
C GLN A 175 8.85 -3.88 10.50
N SER A 176 9.85 -4.73 10.79
CA SER A 176 11.21 -4.53 10.27
C SER A 176 11.27 -4.74 8.75
N MET A 177 10.58 -5.75 8.25
CA MET A 177 10.45 -6.00 6.80
C MET A 177 9.69 -4.87 6.11
N MET A 178 8.62 -4.36 6.73
CA MET A 178 7.92 -3.17 6.23
C MET A 178 8.87 -1.97 6.14
N ASN A 179 9.64 -1.69 7.19
CA ASN A 179 10.59 -0.56 7.24
C ASN A 179 11.66 -0.67 6.16
N HIS A 180 12.16 -1.88 5.94
CA HIS A 180 13.10 -2.13 4.85
C HIS A 180 12.48 -1.80 3.49
N ALA A 181 11.24 -2.27 3.24
CA ALA A 181 10.52 -1.98 2.00
C ALA A 181 10.29 -0.47 1.80
N TYR A 182 9.88 0.27 2.85
CA TYR A 182 9.75 1.73 2.81
C TYR A 182 11.05 2.39 2.34
N VAL A 183 12.17 2.06 2.99
CA VAL A 183 13.48 2.64 2.68
C VAL A 183 13.91 2.33 1.24
N GLU A 184 13.76 1.08 0.80
CA GLU A 184 14.15 0.70 -0.56
C GLU A 184 13.27 1.36 -1.63
N MET A 185 11.96 1.47 -1.39
CA MET A 185 11.05 2.17 -2.30
C MET A 185 11.34 3.67 -2.37
N ILE A 186 11.59 4.34 -1.24
CA ILE A 186 11.92 5.78 -1.22
C ILE A 186 13.23 6.02 -1.95
N LYS A 187 14.28 5.24 -1.67
CA LYS A 187 15.57 5.34 -2.37
C LYS A 187 15.39 5.23 -3.89
N ALA A 188 14.62 4.23 -4.31
CA ALA A 188 14.33 3.95 -5.72
C ALA A 188 13.40 4.99 -6.38
N ASN A 189 12.64 5.77 -5.61
CA ASN A 189 11.79 6.81 -6.17
C ASN A 189 12.65 7.94 -6.74
N GLU A 190 12.69 8.05 -8.07
CA GLU A 190 13.37 9.13 -8.78
C GLU A 190 12.73 10.51 -8.49
N HIS A 191 11.45 10.51 -8.11
CA HIS A 191 10.66 11.71 -7.83
C HIS A 191 10.46 12.00 -6.33
N LYS A 192 11.28 11.41 -5.45
CA LYS A 192 11.17 11.59 -4.00
C LYS A 192 11.26 13.05 -3.55
N ALA A 193 11.98 13.90 -4.29
CA ALA A 193 12.10 15.33 -3.95
C ALA A 193 10.81 16.10 -4.27
N GLU A 194 10.15 15.77 -5.39
CA GLU A 194 8.84 16.29 -5.74
C GLU A 194 7.77 15.78 -4.77
N GLU A 195 7.78 14.47 -4.46
CA GLU A 195 6.85 13.88 -3.49
C GLU A 195 7.00 14.52 -2.11
N ALA A 196 8.23 14.73 -1.62
CA ALA A 196 8.47 15.39 -0.33
C ALA A 196 7.87 16.79 -0.25
N LYS A 197 7.90 17.56 -1.35
CA LYS A 197 7.24 18.87 -1.42
C LYS A 197 5.73 18.73 -1.44
N LEU A 198 5.22 17.76 -2.21
CA LEU A 198 3.80 17.49 -2.37
C LEU A 198 3.13 17.17 -1.04
N VAL A 199 3.80 16.39 -0.19
CA VAL A 199 3.30 15.96 1.13
C VAL A 199 3.73 16.91 2.26
N CYS A 200 4.08 18.16 1.93
CA CYS A 200 4.43 19.23 2.86
C CYS A 200 5.65 18.97 3.78
N MET A 201 6.51 18.01 3.44
CA MET A 201 7.76 17.75 4.16
C MET A 201 8.92 18.62 3.67
N GLY A 202 8.84 19.09 2.42
CA GLY A 202 9.79 20.02 1.81
C GLY A 202 11.11 19.38 1.36
N THR A 203 11.67 18.45 2.15
CA THR A 203 12.92 17.72 1.83
C THR A 203 12.73 16.20 1.93
N VAL A 204 13.56 15.47 1.18
CA VAL A 204 13.58 14.00 1.22
C VAL A 204 13.91 13.49 2.62
N GLU A 205 14.87 14.10 3.30
CA GLU A 205 15.26 13.72 4.67
C GLU A 205 14.10 13.91 5.67
N ALA A 206 13.33 14.98 5.53
CA ALA A 206 12.13 15.21 6.34
C ALA A 206 11.04 14.18 6.04
N LEU A 207 10.87 13.79 4.77
CA LEU A 207 9.95 12.71 4.37
C LEU A 207 10.38 11.36 4.96
N GLU A 208 11.64 10.97 4.80
CA GLU A 208 12.18 9.72 5.37
C GLU A 208 12.04 9.68 6.90
N THR A 209 12.31 10.81 7.56
CA THR A 209 12.13 10.95 9.02
C THR A 209 10.66 10.88 9.41
N GLY A 210 9.77 11.55 8.67
CA GLY A 210 8.33 11.53 8.89
C GLY A 210 7.77 10.12 8.83
N ILE A 211 8.09 9.38 7.76
CA ILE A 211 7.70 7.99 7.56
C ILE A 211 8.25 7.12 8.71
N THR A 212 9.54 7.22 9.01
CA THR A 212 10.18 6.41 10.07
C THR A 212 9.61 6.72 11.47
N SER A 213 9.25 7.99 11.74
CA SER A 213 8.71 8.41 13.03
C SER A 213 7.27 7.96 13.25
N MET A 214 6.42 8.03 12.21
CA MET A 214 5.05 7.55 12.28
C MET A 214 4.99 6.03 12.44
N ILE A 215 5.88 5.30 11.76
CA ILE A 215 6.05 3.86 11.97
C ILE A 215 6.40 3.56 13.43
N LYS A 216 7.37 4.28 14.02
CA LYS A 216 7.74 4.10 15.44
C LYS A 216 6.64 4.52 16.41
N GLY A 217 5.82 5.51 16.05
CA GLY A 217 4.67 5.97 16.84
C GLY A 217 3.46 5.05 16.75
N MET A 218 3.31 4.29 15.67
CA MET A 218 2.33 3.22 15.53
C MET A 218 2.73 1.97 16.32
N SER A 219 4.03 1.79 16.61
CA SER A 219 4.52 0.82 17.59
C SER A 219 4.15 1.29 18.99
N PRO A 220 3.41 0.52 19.81
CA PRO A 220 3.21 0.88 21.20
C PRO A 220 4.59 0.84 21.84
N SER A 221 5.15 2.00 22.13
CA SER A 221 6.26 2.09 23.04
C SER A 221 5.78 1.45 24.34
N MET A 222 6.27 0.25 24.65
CA MET A 222 6.18 -0.28 25.99
C MET A 222 7.05 0.64 26.86
N CYS A 223 6.47 1.76 27.26
CA CYS A 223 6.96 2.55 28.36
C CYS A 223 6.67 1.72 29.61
N THR A 224 7.58 0.81 29.94
CA THR A 224 7.63 0.24 31.29
C THR A 224 8.02 1.39 32.19
N MET A 225 7.04 2.03 32.83
CA MET A 225 7.31 2.88 33.97
C MET A 225 7.93 1.99 35.05
N MET A 226 9.24 2.13 35.25
CA MET A 226 9.88 1.78 36.52
C MET A 226 9.54 2.85 37.56
#